data_AF-A0A091GWS2-F1
#
_entry.id   AF-A0A091GWS2-F1
#
_cell.length_a   1.000
_cell.length_b   1.000
_cell.length_c   1.000
_cell.angle_alpha   90.00
_cell.angle_beta   90.00
_cell.angle_gamma   90.00
#
_symmetry.space_group_name_H-M   'P 1'
#
loop_
_entity.id
_entity.type
_entity.pdbx_description
1 polymer ?
#
loop_
_entity_poly.entity_id
_entity_poly.type
_entity_poly.pdbx_seq_one_letter_code
_entity_poly.pdbx_strand_id
1 'polypeptide(L)'
;MTKVDIKNYLEKIYNVPVAAVRTRIQYGANSKRNHKNQRVKKPDYKVAYVQLGQGQTFQFPNLFPEKEQDTETRSFEDMKDKYMEREKQRQQGDPRRGGVPDWFGL
;
A
#
# COMPACT_ATOMS: atom_id res chain seq x y z
N MET A 1 9.69 24.89 -7.95
CA MET A 1 10.47 24.67 -6.72
C MET A 1 11.94 24.43 -7.06
N THR A 2 12.76 25.39 -6.66
CA THR A 2 14.23 25.40 -6.77
C THR A 2 14.85 24.89 -5.47
N LYS A 3 16.19 24.77 -5.44
CA LYS A 3 16.92 24.36 -4.22
C LYS A 3 16.74 25.36 -3.08
N VAL A 4 16.72 26.65 -3.41
CA VAL A 4 16.55 27.75 -2.44
C VAL A 4 15.13 27.74 -1.86
N ASP A 5 14.11 27.54 -2.72
CA ASP A 5 12.72 27.44 -2.25
C ASP A 5 12.54 26.29 -1.26
N ILE A 6 13.12 25.11 -1.54
CA ILE A 6 13.05 23.94 -0.64
C ILE A 6 13.70 24.24 0.70
N LYS A 7 14.88 24.86 0.69
CA LYS A 7 15.59 25.24 1.92
C LYS A 7 14.75 26.20 2.75
N ASN A 8 14.29 27.29 2.16
CA ASN A 8 13.48 28.30 2.84
C ASN A 8 12.16 27.72 3.38
N TYR A 9 11.53 26.84 2.62
CA TYR A 9 10.28 26.19 3.02
C TYR A 9 10.47 25.32 4.26
N LEU A 10 11.51 24.48 4.30
CA LEU A 10 11.82 23.61 5.43
C LEU A 10 12.28 24.41 6.66
N GLU A 11 13.10 25.42 6.48
CA GLU A 11 13.62 26.25 7.57
C GLU A 11 12.54 27.15 8.19
N LYS A 12 11.66 27.75 7.37
CA LYS A 12 10.67 28.73 7.89
C LYS A 12 9.38 28.11 8.40
N ILE A 13 8.91 27.01 7.81
CA ILE A 13 7.62 26.41 8.18
C ILE A 13 7.83 25.27 9.18
N TYR A 14 8.85 24.46 8.97
CA TYR A 14 9.10 23.26 9.79
C TYR A 14 10.28 23.43 10.76
N ASN A 15 10.98 24.58 10.74
CA ASN A 15 12.14 24.87 11.59
C ASN A 15 13.26 23.82 11.49
N VAL A 16 13.43 23.18 10.32
CA VAL A 16 14.44 22.14 10.10
C VAL A 16 15.74 22.76 9.60
N PRO A 17 16.89 22.56 10.28
CA PRO A 17 18.17 23.08 9.82
C PRO A 17 18.68 22.29 8.61
N VAL A 18 18.87 22.96 7.47
CA VAL A 18 19.29 22.30 6.21
C VAL A 18 20.70 22.73 5.81
N ALA A 19 21.62 21.77 5.70
CA ALA A 19 22.98 22.01 5.26
C ALA A 19 23.09 22.11 3.73
N ALA A 20 22.52 21.14 3.00
CA ALA A 20 22.60 21.09 1.55
C ALA A 20 21.36 20.44 0.92
N VAL A 21 20.99 20.91 -0.28
CA VAL A 21 19.88 20.37 -1.07
C VAL A 21 20.36 20.02 -2.48
N ARG A 22 20.14 18.78 -2.90
CA ARG A 22 20.39 18.31 -4.27
C ARG A 22 19.07 17.86 -4.90
N THR A 23 18.79 18.34 -6.10
CA THR A 23 17.54 18.00 -6.81
C THR A 23 17.84 17.32 -8.12
N ARG A 24 16.95 16.41 -8.53
CA ARG A 24 16.95 15.79 -9.86
C ARG A 24 15.54 15.62 -10.38
N ILE A 25 15.37 15.62 -11.69
CA ILE A 25 14.07 15.33 -12.32
C ILE A 25 14.04 13.83 -12.60
N GLN A 26 13.00 13.15 -12.13
CA GLN A 26 12.76 11.74 -12.38
C GLN A 26 11.70 11.61 -13.47
N TYR A 27 12.09 10.96 -14.56
CA TYR A 27 11.16 10.63 -15.64
C TYR A 27 10.29 9.45 -15.21
N GLY A 28 8.97 9.59 -15.36
CA GLY A 28 8.01 8.52 -15.15
C GLY A 28 8.01 7.51 -16.31
N ALA A 29 7.66 6.25 -16.04
CA ALA A 29 7.57 5.25 -17.10
C ALA A 29 6.52 5.63 -18.17
N ASN A 30 6.85 5.38 -19.44
CA ASN A 30 5.94 5.57 -20.59
C ASN A 30 5.70 4.27 -21.39
N SER A 31 5.95 3.12 -20.78
CA SER A 31 5.85 1.82 -21.46
C SER A 31 4.45 1.21 -21.37
N LYS A 32 3.63 1.63 -20.40
CA LYS A 32 2.30 1.05 -20.19
C LYS A 32 1.37 1.46 -21.32
N ARG A 33 0.57 0.51 -21.81
CA ARG A 33 -0.51 0.77 -22.77
C ARG A 33 -1.87 0.42 -22.17
N ASN A 34 -2.91 1.11 -22.63
CA ASN A 34 -4.28 0.80 -22.27
C ASN A 34 -4.89 -0.26 -23.22
N HIS A 35 -6.14 -0.62 -22.99
CA HIS A 35 -6.89 -1.58 -23.80
C HIS A 35 -7.10 -1.13 -25.27
N LYS A 36 -6.89 0.17 -25.57
CA LYS A 36 -6.93 0.74 -26.93
C LYS A 36 -5.53 0.88 -27.54
N ASN A 37 -4.53 0.23 -26.97
CA ASN A 37 -3.12 0.29 -27.40
C ASN A 37 -2.49 1.70 -27.33
N GLN A 38 -3.07 2.63 -26.57
CA GLN A 38 -2.54 3.99 -26.35
C GLN A 38 -1.57 3.99 -25.18
N ARG A 39 -0.45 4.74 -25.29
CA ARG A 39 0.54 4.86 -24.21
C ARG A 39 -0.02 5.67 -23.05
N VAL A 40 0.17 5.18 -21.83
CA VAL A 40 -0.21 5.84 -20.59
C VAL A 40 1.05 6.22 -19.84
N LYS A 41 1.33 7.53 -19.81
CA LYS A 41 2.51 8.12 -19.20
C LYS A 41 2.31 8.27 -17.68
N LYS A 42 3.24 7.74 -16.89
CA LYS A 42 3.35 8.14 -15.48
C LYS A 42 3.91 9.57 -15.41
N PRO A 43 3.35 10.45 -14.57
CA PRO A 43 3.80 11.84 -14.47
C PRO A 43 5.27 11.90 -14.04
N ASP A 44 5.98 12.88 -14.60
CA ASP A 44 7.34 13.20 -14.18
C ASP A 44 7.29 13.96 -12.85
N TYR A 45 8.27 13.73 -12.00
CA TYR A 45 8.33 14.39 -10.70
C TYR A 45 9.77 14.78 -10.35
N LYS A 46 9.91 15.74 -9.45
CA LYS A 46 11.20 16.22 -8.97
C LYS A 46 11.51 15.61 -7.62
N VAL A 47 12.70 15.03 -7.49
CA VAL A 47 13.21 14.45 -6.23
C VAL A 47 14.22 15.40 -5.62
N ALA A 48 14.15 15.57 -4.30
CA ALA A 48 15.11 16.34 -3.52
C ALA A 48 15.77 15.44 -2.48
N TYR A 49 17.10 15.49 -2.40
CA TYR A 49 17.91 14.91 -1.35
C TYR A 49 18.39 16.05 -0.46
N VAL A 50 18.05 15.97 0.82
CA VAL A 50 18.31 17.02 1.81
C VAL A 50 19.26 16.45 2.86
N GLN A 51 20.34 17.19 3.13
CA GLN A 51 21.26 16.89 4.23
C GLN A 51 20.92 17.81 5.41
N LEU A 52 20.64 17.21 6.56
CA LEU A 52 20.36 17.94 7.79
C LEU A 52 21.64 18.63 8.30
N GLY A 53 21.46 19.80 8.89
CA GLY A 53 22.51 20.49 9.61
C GLY A 53 22.73 19.94 11.02
N GLN A 54 23.75 20.48 11.71
CA GLN A 54 23.95 20.29 13.16
C GLN A 54 24.16 18.83 13.61
N GLY A 55 24.58 17.94 12.71
CA GLY A 55 24.82 16.54 13.04
C GLY A 55 23.56 15.73 13.36
N GLN A 56 22.37 16.26 13.04
CA GLN A 56 21.12 15.55 13.27
C GLN A 56 20.98 14.35 12.34
N THR A 57 20.46 13.25 12.88
CA THR A 57 20.16 12.03 12.12
C THR A 57 18.66 11.85 11.99
N PHE A 58 18.20 11.47 10.81
CA PHE A 58 16.80 11.14 10.56
C PHE A 58 16.70 9.72 10.01
N GLN A 59 15.80 8.93 10.59
CA GLN A 59 15.42 7.62 10.10
C GLN A 59 13.93 7.66 9.79
N PHE A 60 13.55 7.14 8.61
CA PHE A 60 12.15 7.11 8.24
C PHE A 60 11.40 6.14 9.17
N PRO A 61 10.39 6.60 9.92
CA PRO A 61 9.70 5.75 10.87
C PRO A 61 8.89 4.67 10.16
N ASN A 62 8.62 3.56 10.84
CA ASN A 62 7.67 2.58 10.33
C ASN A 62 6.24 3.14 10.47
N LEU A 63 5.65 3.59 9.36
CA LEU A 63 4.28 4.10 9.32
C LEU A 63 3.20 3.01 9.38
N PHE A 64 3.59 1.75 9.14
CA PHE A 64 2.68 0.61 9.09
C PHE A 64 3.19 -0.49 10.02
N PRO A 65 3.15 -0.27 11.35
CA PRO A 65 3.39 -1.35 12.30
C PRO A 65 2.35 -2.45 12.12
N GLU A 66 2.71 -3.68 12.48
CA GLU A 66 1.74 -4.76 12.57
C GLU A 66 0.65 -4.34 13.55
N LYS A 67 -0.60 -4.39 13.08
CA LYS A 67 -1.75 -3.95 13.89
C LYS A 67 -1.94 -4.95 15.02
N GLU A 68 -2.15 -4.44 16.23
CA GLU A 68 -2.76 -5.23 17.29
C GLU A 68 -4.19 -5.62 16.84
N GLN A 69 -4.65 -6.81 17.22
CA GLN A 69 -5.98 -7.29 16.83
C GLN A 69 -7.07 -6.44 17.48
N ASP A 70 -7.49 -5.39 16.77
CA ASP A 70 -8.65 -4.58 17.11
C ASP A 70 -9.94 -5.42 17.02
N THR A 71 -10.99 -4.98 17.72
CA THR A 71 -12.31 -5.64 17.74
C THR A 71 -12.93 -5.78 16.35
N GLU A 72 -12.65 -4.84 15.43
CA GLU A 72 -13.11 -4.88 14.04
C GLU A 72 -12.35 -5.92 13.19
N THR A 73 -11.04 -6.08 13.42
CA THR A 73 -10.25 -7.14 12.77
C THR A 73 -10.71 -8.52 13.22
N ARG A 74 -11.04 -8.69 14.51
CA ARG A 74 -11.61 -9.94 15.04
C ARG A 74 -12.97 -10.27 14.42
N SER A 75 -13.86 -9.29 14.28
CA SER A 75 -15.18 -9.53 13.68
C SER A 75 -15.09 -9.88 12.19
N PHE A 76 -14.12 -9.30 11.46
CA PHE A 76 -13.84 -9.67 10.07
C PHE A 76 -13.19 -11.07 9.96
N GLU A 77 -12.26 -11.40 10.86
CA GLU A 77 -11.66 -12.74 10.96
C GLU A 77 -12.71 -13.81 11.27
N ASP A 78 -13.59 -13.57 12.25
CA ASP A 78 -14.70 -14.47 12.58
C ASP A 78 -15.65 -14.68 11.40
N MET A 79 -15.93 -13.63 10.62
CA MET A 79 -16.75 -13.74 9.41
C MET A 79 -16.07 -14.60 8.34
N LYS A 80 -14.77 -14.40 8.14
CA LYS A 80 -13.95 -15.18 7.20
C LYS A 80 -13.89 -16.64 7.62
N ASP A 81 -13.70 -16.93 8.90
CA ASP A 81 -13.58 -18.30 9.41
C ASP A 81 -14.90 -19.06 9.27
N LYS A 82 -16.04 -18.43 9.61
CA LYS A 82 -17.36 -19.00 9.37
C LYS A 82 -17.62 -19.31 7.90
N TYR A 83 -17.15 -18.44 6.99
CA TYR A 83 -17.26 -18.68 5.55
C TYR A 83 -16.42 -19.88 5.11
N MET A 84 -15.15 -19.95 5.56
CA MET A 84 -14.24 -21.04 5.23
C MET A 84 -14.74 -22.38 5.77
N GLU A 85 -15.32 -22.40 6.96
CA GLU A 85 -15.88 -23.60 7.57
C GLU A 85 -17.13 -24.09 6.82
N ARG A 86 -18.01 -23.17 6.40
CA ARG A 86 -19.18 -23.50 5.56
C ARG A 86 -18.76 -24.07 4.21
N GLU A 87 -17.72 -23.53 3.58
CA GLU A 87 -17.19 -24.06 2.31
C GLU A 87 -16.57 -25.46 2.49
N LYS A 88 -15.83 -25.71 3.58
CA LYS A 88 -15.31 -27.05 3.90
C LYS A 88 -16.43 -28.07 4.09
N GLN A 89 -17.51 -27.70 4.76
CA GLN A 89 -18.68 -28.58 4.95
C GLN A 89 -19.36 -28.89 3.61
N ARG A 90 -19.51 -27.90 2.72
CA ARG A 90 -20.08 -28.09 1.38
C ARG A 90 -19.27 -29.00 0.48
N GLN A 91 -17.96 -29.08 0.69
CA GLN A 91 -17.08 -29.96 -0.08
C GLN A 91 -17.14 -31.43 0.36
N GLN A 92 -17.80 -31.75 1.49
CA GLN A 92 -18.00 -33.14 1.96
C GLN A 92 -19.21 -33.81 1.29
N GLY A 93 -19.30 -33.76 -0.03
CA GLY A 93 -20.31 -34.51 -0.78
C GLY A 93 -19.93 -35.99 -0.91
N ASP A 94 -20.91 -36.90 -0.82
CA ASP A 94 -20.69 -38.33 -1.07
C ASP A 94 -20.51 -38.58 -2.59
N PRO A 95 -19.33 -39.05 -3.05
CA PRO A 95 -19.10 -39.31 -4.48
C PRO A 95 -20.05 -40.35 -5.08
N ARG A 96 -20.67 -41.20 -4.26
CA ARG A 96 -21.58 -42.28 -4.70
C ARG A 96 -22.97 -41.80 -5.06
N ARG A 97 -23.36 -40.57 -4.69
CA ARG A 97 -24.70 -40.01 -4.94
C ARG A 97 -24.92 -39.52 -6.38
N GLY A 98 -23.89 -39.54 -7.24
CA GLY A 98 -24.04 -39.28 -8.68
C GLY A 98 -24.62 -37.91 -9.03
N GLY A 99 -24.50 -36.90 -8.14
CA GLY A 99 -24.99 -35.54 -8.36
C GLY A 99 -26.40 -35.25 -7.82
N VAL A 100 -27.03 -36.18 -7.09
CA VAL A 100 -28.31 -35.91 -6.40
C VAL A 100 -28.09 -34.99 -5.20
N PRO A 101 -28.88 -33.91 -5.00
CA PRO A 101 -28.72 -33.00 -3.87
C PRO A 101 -28.98 -33.63 -2.50
N ASP A 102 -28.13 -33.31 -1.51
CA ASP A 102 -28.22 -33.86 -0.13
C ASP A 102 -29.34 -33.28 0.74
N TRP A 103 -30.10 -32.30 0.24
CA TRP A 103 -31.16 -31.64 0.99
C TRP A 103 -32.46 -32.47 1.12
N PHE A 104 -32.74 -33.40 0.19
CA PHE A 104 -33.93 -34.23 0.23
C PHE A 104 -33.69 -35.47 1.11
N GLY A 105 -34.29 -35.48 2.32
CA GLY A 105 -34.19 -36.58 3.29
C GLY A 105 -35.35 -37.58 3.26
N LEU A 106 -35.92 -37.85 2.08
CA LEU A 106 -36.99 -38.83 1.86
C LEU A 106 -36.54 -40.26 2.17
#